data_AF-A0A954P6X7-F1
#
_entry.id   AF-A0A954P6X7-F1
#
_cell.length_a   1.000
_cell.length_b   1.000
_cell.length_c   1.000
_cell.angle_alpha   90.00
_cell.angle_beta   90.00
_cell.angle_gamma   90.00
#
_symmetry.space_group_name_H-M   'P 1'
#
loop_
_entity.id
_entity.type
_entity.pdbx_description
1 polymer ?
#
loop_
_entity_poly.entity_id
_entity_poly.type
_entity_poly.pdbx_seq_one_letter_code
_entity_poly.pdbx_strand_id
1 'polypeptide(L)'
;GGDFTTAGGVAANYIARWDGSTSSWHPLGNGMGGEYPYVYALAVGPDGSLYAGGTFTTAGGIAANYIARWDTATSSWHPLGNGMGGGYGYPYVYALAIGPDGSLYAGGGFTTAGEVTANYIARWDGSTSSWHPLGSGMNGWVLALAFGPDDSVYAGGDFYAAGGVWANNIARWDGTQWHDVGGGLSGETYAFVDSLAAGPDGSIYAGGHF
;
A
#
# COMPACT_ATOMS: atom_id res chain seq x y z
N GLY A 1 7.59 -8.62 -3.99
CA GLY A 1 6.39 -9.10 -4.69
C GLY A 1 6.50 -8.69 -6.13
N GLY A 2 5.65 -9.22 -7.00
CA GLY A 2 5.60 -8.82 -8.41
C GLY A 2 4.88 -9.84 -9.27
N ASP A 3 5.02 -9.72 -10.59
CA ASP A 3 4.56 -10.69 -11.57
C ASP A 3 5.65 -11.75 -11.83
N PHE A 4 5.69 -12.78 -11.00
CA PHE A 4 6.60 -13.90 -11.15
C PHE A 4 6.05 -15.17 -10.49
N THR A 5 6.49 -16.34 -10.95
CA THR A 5 6.14 -17.65 -10.36
C THR A 5 7.37 -18.44 -9.89
N THR A 6 8.57 -17.90 -10.11
CA THR A 6 9.83 -18.49 -9.65
C THR A 6 10.77 -17.41 -9.14
N ALA A 7 11.55 -17.74 -8.10
CA ALA A 7 12.60 -16.90 -7.56
C ALA A 7 13.85 -17.76 -7.32
N GLY A 8 14.94 -17.46 -8.02
CA GLY A 8 16.19 -18.24 -7.91
C GLY A 8 16.03 -19.75 -8.20
N GLY A 9 15.13 -20.11 -9.13
CA GLY A 9 14.83 -21.52 -9.47
C GLY A 9 13.87 -22.22 -8.50
N VAL A 10 13.45 -21.58 -7.41
CA VAL A 10 12.44 -22.08 -6.48
C VAL A 10 11.06 -21.59 -6.92
N ALA A 11 10.07 -22.47 -6.92
CA ALA A 11 8.67 -22.09 -7.17
C ALA A 11 8.19 -21.14 -6.06
N ALA A 12 7.74 -19.95 -6.45
CA ALA A 12 7.30 -18.90 -5.55
C ALA A 12 6.25 -18.03 -6.27
N ASN A 13 4.99 -18.17 -5.87
CA ASN A 13 3.87 -17.52 -6.55
C ASN A 13 3.75 -16.06 -6.10
N TYR A 14 4.28 -15.14 -6.92
CA TYR A 14 4.14 -13.67 -6.84
C TYR A 14 4.77 -13.01 -5.60
N ILE A 15 5.31 -13.82 -4.68
CA ILE A 15 5.98 -13.37 -3.47
C ILE A 15 7.05 -14.37 -3.02
N ALA A 16 8.21 -13.85 -2.63
CA ALA A 16 9.35 -14.61 -2.14
C ALA A 16 10.15 -13.77 -1.15
N ARG A 17 10.86 -14.45 -0.24
CA ARG A 17 11.82 -13.85 0.71
C ARG A 17 13.22 -14.33 0.36
N TRP A 18 14.17 -13.40 0.31
CA TRP A 18 15.60 -13.73 0.27
C TRP A 18 16.12 -13.98 1.68
N ASP A 19 16.83 -15.09 1.86
CA ASP A 19 17.58 -15.37 3.07
C ASP A 19 19.08 -15.11 2.83
N GLY A 20 19.58 -14.01 3.38
CA GLY A 20 20.98 -13.62 3.23
C GLY A 20 21.97 -14.55 3.94
N SER A 21 21.52 -15.37 4.90
CA SER A 21 22.38 -16.32 5.61
C SER A 21 22.66 -17.57 4.79
N THR A 22 21.68 -18.03 4.01
CA THR A 22 21.78 -19.21 3.13
C THR A 22 21.95 -18.85 1.66
N SER A 23 21.90 -17.56 1.32
CA SER A 23 21.92 -17.05 -0.06
C SER A 23 20.89 -17.73 -0.96
N SER A 24 19.66 -17.88 -0.46
CA SER A 24 18.58 -18.57 -1.16
C SER A 24 17.24 -17.84 -1.08
N TRP A 25 16.41 -18.05 -2.10
CA TRP A 25 15.02 -17.59 -2.13
C TRP A 25 14.09 -18.64 -1.51
N HIS A 26 13.11 -18.17 -0.74
CA HIS A 26 12.09 -19.00 -0.10
C HIS A 26 10.68 -18.50 -0.46
N PRO A 27 9.74 -19.39 -0.80
CA PRO A 27 8.34 -19.01 -0.96
C PRO A 27 7.71 -18.66 0.40
N LEU A 28 6.64 -17.86 0.38
CA LEU A 28 5.82 -17.61 1.57
C LEU A 28 4.52 -18.41 1.47
N GLY A 29 4.57 -19.64 2.01
CA GLY A 29 3.48 -20.61 1.89
C GLY A 29 3.19 -20.92 0.42
N ASN A 30 1.90 -20.97 0.06
CA ASN A 30 1.48 -21.17 -1.34
C ASN A 30 1.56 -19.88 -2.20
N GLY A 31 2.00 -18.76 -1.62
CA GLY A 31 2.07 -17.46 -2.29
C GLY A 31 0.69 -16.85 -2.56
N MET A 32 0.58 -16.05 -3.62
CA MET A 32 -0.65 -15.36 -4.01
C MET A 32 -1.39 -16.08 -5.14
N GLY A 33 -2.72 -15.99 -5.16
CA GLY A 33 -3.57 -16.59 -6.17
C GLY A 33 -4.77 -15.72 -6.54
N GLY A 34 -5.41 -16.08 -7.65
CA GLY A 34 -6.45 -15.28 -8.33
C GLY A 34 -6.23 -15.31 -9.84
N GLU A 35 -7.04 -14.58 -10.60
CA GLU A 35 -6.89 -14.52 -12.07
C GLU A 35 -5.61 -13.80 -12.49
N TYR A 36 -5.30 -12.68 -11.82
CA TYR A 36 -4.08 -11.87 -12.05
C TYR A 36 -3.48 -11.42 -10.70
N PRO A 37 -2.84 -12.31 -9.92
CA PRO A 37 -2.55 -12.08 -8.50
C PRO A 37 -1.23 -11.34 -8.25
N TYR A 38 -0.99 -10.26 -8.98
CA TYR A 38 0.20 -9.45 -8.84
C TYR A 38 0.30 -8.82 -7.45
N VAL A 39 1.52 -8.71 -6.93
CA VAL A 39 1.83 -8.00 -5.69
C VAL A 39 2.57 -6.72 -6.05
N TYR A 40 1.91 -5.58 -5.85
CA TYR A 40 2.47 -4.26 -6.16
C TYR A 40 3.18 -3.63 -4.96
N ALA A 41 2.70 -3.88 -3.75
CA ALA A 41 3.20 -3.26 -2.54
C ALA A 41 3.55 -4.29 -1.47
N LEU A 42 4.62 -4.00 -0.72
CA LEU A 42 5.00 -4.72 0.48
C LEU A 42 5.33 -3.70 1.58
N ALA A 43 4.96 -4.02 2.82
CA ALA A 43 5.40 -3.26 3.99
C ALA A 43 5.66 -4.20 5.18
N VAL A 44 6.62 -3.89 6.04
CA VAL A 44 6.98 -4.73 7.20
C VAL A 44 6.63 -3.99 8.48
N GLY A 45 5.79 -4.60 9.30
CA GLY A 45 5.39 -4.08 10.61
C GLY A 45 6.49 -4.18 11.66
N PRO A 46 6.36 -3.46 12.78
CA PRO A 46 7.34 -3.49 13.87
C PRO A 46 7.47 -4.86 14.55
N ASP A 47 6.43 -5.69 14.46
CA ASP A 47 6.41 -7.08 14.94
C ASP A 47 7.05 -8.08 13.95
N GLY A 48 7.57 -7.59 12.82
CA GLY A 48 8.15 -8.40 11.75
C GLY A 48 7.13 -9.00 10.80
N SER A 49 5.84 -8.70 10.95
CA SER A 49 4.81 -9.14 9.99
C SER A 49 5.01 -8.48 8.64
N LEU A 50 4.79 -9.24 7.57
CA LEU A 50 4.82 -8.71 6.22
C LEU A 50 3.39 -8.46 5.72
N TYR A 51 3.12 -7.27 5.24
CA TYR A 51 1.88 -6.92 4.55
C TYR A 51 2.13 -6.92 3.05
N ALA A 52 1.19 -7.48 2.30
CA ALA A 52 1.22 -7.50 0.85
C ALA A 52 -0.06 -6.90 0.29
N GLY A 53 0.08 -6.03 -0.71
CA GLY A 53 -1.00 -5.38 -1.43
C GLY A 53 -0.85 -5.58 -2.93
N GLY A 54 -1.96 -5.77 -3.65
CA GLY A 54 -1.93 -5.96 -5.08
C GLY A 54 -3.29 -6.24 -5.70
N THR A 55 -3.34 -7.19 -6.63
CA THR A 55 -4.56 -7.63 -7.36
C THR A 55 -4.98 -9.07 -7.05
N PHE A 56 -4.32 -9.72 -6.10
CA PHE A 56 -4.65 -11.08 -5.68
C PHE A 56 -6.00 -11.15 -4.93
N THR A 57 -6.65 -12.30 -5.02
CA THR A 57 -7.90 -12.59 -4.30
C THR A 57 -7.74 -13.73 -3.29
N THR A 58 -6.57 -14.38 -3.29
CA THR A 58 -6.19 -15.36 -2.28
C THR A 58 -4.72 -15.19 -1.89
N ALA A 59 -4.42 -15.51 -0.63
CA ALA A 59 -3.07 -15.55 -0.09
C ALA A 59 -2.92 -16.85 0.71
N GLY A 60 -1.90 -17.66 0.41
CA GLY A 60 -1.71 -18.95 1.08
C GLY A 60 -2.83 -19.98 0.83
N GLY A 61 -3.69 -19.76 -0.17
CA GLY A 61 -4.87 -20.60 -0.45
C GLY A 61 -6.13 -20.23 0.32
N ILE A 62 -6.11 -19.16 1.13
CA ILE A 62 -7.31 -18.60 1.76
C ILE A 62 -7.75 -17.32 1.05
N ALA A 63 -9.03 -16.97 1.15
CA ALA A 63 -9.56 -15.72 0.62
C ALA A 63 -8.90 -14.51 1.30
N ALA A 64 -8.35 -13.61 0.49
CA ALA A 64 -7.75 -12.36 0.93
C ALA A 64 -7.86 -11.35 -0.22
N ASN A 65 -8.79 -10.42 -0.11
CA ASN A 65 -9.10 -9.51 -1.20
C ASN A 65 -8.10 -8.36 -1.23
N TYR A 66 -7.12 -8.45 -2.14
CA TYR A 66 -6.17 -7.38 -2.53
C TYR A 66 -5.16 -6.97 -1.45
N ILE A 67 -5.31 -7.47 -0.22
CA ILE A 67 -4.42 -7.19 0.90
C ILE A 67 -4.39 -8.35 1.90
N ALA A 68 -3.19 -8.69 2.39
CA ALA A 68 -2.97 -9.77 3.34
C ALA A 68 -1.76 -9.50 4.26
N ARG A 69 -1.78 -10.08 5.46
CA ARG A 69 -0.67 -10.09 6.43
C ARG A 69 -0.10 -11.50 6.52
N TRP A 70 1.20 -11.63 6.38
CA TRP A 70 1.97 -12.83 6.70
C TRP A 70 2.44 -12.75 8.14
N ASP A 71 2.01 -13.71 8.94
CA ASP A 71 2.48 -13.91 10.29
C ASP A 71 3.75 -14.76 10.25
N THR A 72 4.87 -14.18 10.67
CA THR A 72 6.18 -14.84 10.64
C THR A 72 6.33 -15.90 11.72
N ALA A 73 5.56 -15.84 12.80
CA ALA A 73 5.61 -16.82 13.89
C ALA A 73 4.91 -18.12 13.48
N THR A 74 3.78 -18.02 12.78
CA THR A 74 3.01 -19.19 12.32
C THR A 74 3.30 -19.58 10.88
N SER A 75 4.02 -18.74 10.12
CA SER A 75 4.24 -18.91 8.68
C SER A 75 2.94 -19.07 7.90
N SER A 76 1.97 -18.19 8.17
CA SER A 76 0.65 -18.21 7.55
C SER A 76 0.18 -16.83 7.09
N TRP A 77 -0.59 -16.82 6.01
CA TRP A 77 -1.30 -15.63 5.53
C TRP A 77 -2.62 -15.44 6.28
N HIS A 78 -2.99 -14.18 6.53
CA HIS A 78 -4.24 -13.75 7.14
C HIS A 78 -4.84 -12.58 6.34
N PRO A 79 -6.16 -12.57 6.08
CA PRO A 79 -6.82 -11.41 5.48
C PRO A 79 -6.89 -10.24 6.47
N LEU A 80 -6.98 -9.00 5.95
CA LEU A 80 -7.26 -7.81 6.76
C LEU A 80 -8.72 -7.41 6.60
N GLY A 81 -9.58 -7.95 7.47
CA GLY A 81 -11.03 -7.80 7.35
C GLY A 81 -11.54 -8.36 6.01
N ASN A 82 -12.46 -7.65 5.37
CA ASN A 82 -12.96 -8.01 4.03
C ASN A 82 -12.02 -7.58 2.88
N GLY A 83 -10.88 -6.96 3.18
CA GLY A 83 -9.91 -6.48 2.19
C GLY A 83 -10.37 -5.22 1.46
N MET A 84 -9.96 -5.04 0.21
CA MET A 84 -10.31 -3.85 -0.58
C MET A 84 -11.42 -4.12 -1.60
N GLY A 85 -12.18 -3.07 -1.95
CA GLY A 85 -13.29 -3.17 -2.89
C GLY A 85 -13.57 -1.86 -3.65
N GLY A 86 -14.59 -1.92 -4.50
CA GLY A 86 -15.01 -0.78 -5.32
C GLY A 86 -14.03 -0.45 -6.45
N GLY A 87 -13.96 0.83 -6.82
CA GLY A 87 -13.17 1.32 -7.95
C GLY A 87 -13.80 1.05 -9.34
N TYR A 88 -13.04 1.35 -10.39
CA TYR A 88 -13.45 1.17 -11.79
C TYR A 88 -13.24 -0.28 -12.28
N GLY A 89 -13.85 -1.25 -11.58
CA GLY A 89 -13.86 -2.67 -11.98
C GLY A 89 -12.98 -3.58 -11.13
N TYR A 90 -11.72 -3.19 -10.90
CA TYR A 90 -10.81 -3.93 -10.01
C TYR A 90 -10.16 -2.97 -9.02
N PRO A 91 -10.24 -3.22 -7.70
CA PRO A 91 -9.44 -2.48 -6.74
C PRO A 91 -7.98 -2.90 -6.88
N TYR A 92 -7.09 -1.91 -6.83
CA TYR A 92 -5.65 -2.10 -6.82
C TYR A 92 -5.10 -1.55 -5.51
N VAL A 93 -4.19 -2.27 -4.85
CA VAL A 93 -3.40 -1.72 -3.75
C VAL A 93 -1.99 -1.49 -4.25
N TYR A 94 -1.67 -0.24 -4.60
CA TYR A 94 -0.39 0.15 -5.19
C TYR A 94 0.64 0.55 -4.15
N ALA A 95 0.21 1.03 -2.99
CA ALA A 95 1.09 1.52 -1.93
C ALA A 95 0.70 0.95 -0.57
N LEU A 96 1.72 0.59 0.20
CA LEU A 96 1.59 0.24 1.62
C LEU A 96 2.68 0.96 2.41
N ALA A 97 2.34 1.52 3.55
CA ALA A 97 3.29 2.11 4.49
C ALA A 97 2.87 1.78 5.93
N ILE A 98 3.86 1.56 6.81
CA ILE A 98 3.61 1.37 8.24
C ILE A 98 3.92 2.68 8.95
N GLY A 99 2.95 3.15 9.74
CA GLY A 99 3.09 4.34 10.55
C GLY A 99 3.94 4.12 11.81
N PRO A 100 4.40 5.21 12.45
CA PRO A 100 5.15 5.17 13.71
C PRO A 100 4.39 4.46 14.84
N ASP A 101 3.07 4.50 14.81
CA ASP A 101 2.16 3.81 15.74
C ASP A 101 1.97 2.31 15.41
N GLY A 102 2.59 1.81 14.34
CA GLY A 102 2.45 0.45 13.85
C GLY A 102 1.21 0.21 12.96
N SER A 103 0.40 1.24 12.70
CA SER A 103 -0.77 1.12 11.82
C SER A 103 -0.35 1.00 10.37
N LEU A 104 -1.11 0.21 9.60
CA LEU A 104 -0.87 0.08 8.16
C LEU A 104 -1.70 1.09 7.38
N TYR A 105 -1.10 1.75 6.41
CA TYR A 105 -1.76 2.64 5.48
C TYR A 105 -1.70 2.02 4.10
N ALA A 106 -2.84 1.99 3.42
CA ALA A 106 -2.99 1.46 2.08
C ALA A 106 -3.45 2.55 1.13
N GLY A 107 -2.77 2.66 -0.02
CA GLY A 107 -3.11 3.55 -1.11
C GLY A 107 -3.31 2.76 -2.40
N GLY A 108 -4.25 3.19 -3.25
CA GLY A 108 -4.46 2.54 -4.53
C GLY A 108 -5.68 2.99 -5.32
N GLY A 109 -6.24 2.07 -6.11
CA GLY A 109 -7.40 2.27 -6.97
C GLY A 109 -8.72 1.73 -6.38
N PHE A 110 -8.86 1.69 -5.05
CA PHE A 110 -10.05 1.19 -4.36
C PHE A 110 -10.95 2.33 -3.87
N THR A 111 -12.23 2.05 -3.61
CA THR A 111 -13.17 3.02 -2.99
C THR A 111 -13.83 2.50 -1.71
N THR A 112 -13.57 1.24 -1.34
CA THR A 112 -13.92 0.69 -0.04
C THR A 112 -12.76 -0.09 0.56
N ALA A 113 -12.65 -0.05 1.89
CA ALA A 113 -11.71 -0.84 2.68
C ALA A 113 -12.47 -1.53 3.81
N GLY A 114 -12.42 -2.86 3.87
CA GLY A 114 -13.35 -3.66 4.64
C GLY A 114 -14.78 -3.44 4.14
N GLU A 115 -15.56 -2.68 4.91
CA GLU A 115 -16.95 -2.31 4.59
C GLU A 115 -17.16 -0.79 4.64
N VAL A 116 -16.11 -0.01 4.86
CA VAL A 116 -16.19 1.45 4.95
C VAL A 116 -15.83 2.09 3.61
N THR A 117 -16.50 3.20 3.28
CA THR A 117 -16.10 4.06 2.16
C THR A 117 -14.74 4.68 2.46
N ALA A 118 -13.77 4.41 1.60
CA ALA A 118 -12.40 4.90 1.71
C ALA A 118 -11.88 5.16 0.31
N ASN A 119 -11.90 6.43 -0.12
CA ASN A 119 -11.54 6.80 -1.49
C ASN A 119 -10.02 6.82 -1.65
N TYR A 120 -9.49 5.74 -2.24
CA TYR A 120 -8.10 5.56 -2.65
C TYR A 120 -7.04 5.54 -1.53
N ILE A 121 -7.44 5.78 -0.27
CA ILE A 121 -6.58 5.62 0.91
C ILE A 121 -7.36 5.15 2.13
N ALA A 122 -6.74 4.29 2.94
CA ALA A 122 -7.27 3.83 4.22
C ALA A 122 -6.16 3.50 5.22
N ARG A 123 -6.47 3.61 6.52
CA ARG A 123 -5.63 3.14 7.64
C ARG A 123 -6.26 1.89 8.24
N TRP A 124 -5.47 0.85 8.45
CA TRP A 124 -5.82 -0.33 9.23
C TRP A 124 -5.33 -0.16 10.67
N ASP A 125 -6.26 -0.22 11.60
CA ASP A 125 -5.97 -0.28 13.02
C ASP A 125 -5.90 -1.74 13.46
N GLY A 126 -4.68 -2.22 13.73
CA GLY A 126 -4.45 -3.60 14.16
C GLY A 126 -5.06 -3.93 15.53
N SER A 127 -5.30 -2.92 16.39
CA SER A 127 -5.85 -3.13 17.73
C SER A 127 -7.35 -3.43 17.70
N THR A 128 -8.07 -2.82 16.76
CA THR A 128 -9.51 -3.02 16.56
C THR A 128 -9.83 -3.92 15.37
N SER A 129 -8.81 -4.29 14.58
CA SER A 129 -8.96 -5.05 13.33
C SER A 129 -9.95 -4.38 12.37
N SER A 130 -9.83 -3.06 12.20
CA SER A 130 -10.74 -2.27 11.38
C SER A 130 -10.03 -1.29 10.44
N TRP A 131 -10.65 -1.07 9.28
CA TRP A 131 -10.25 -0.03 8.34
C TRP A 131 -10.92 1.31 8.68
N HIS A 132 -10.17 2.40 8.51
CA HIS A 132 -10.61 3.77 8.72
C HIS A 132 -10.25 4.62 7.50
N PRO A 133 -11.17 5.46 6.97
CA PRO A 133 -10.84 6.42 5.94
C PRO A 133 -9.99 7.57 6.51
N LEU A 134 -9.18 8.20 5.66
CA LEU A 134 -8.48 9.44 6.01
C LEU A 134 -9.25 10.63 5.41
N GLY A 135 -10.13 11.23 6.22
CA GLY A 135 -11.04 12.27 5.76
C GLY A 135 -11.95 11.77 4.64
N SER A 136 -12.15 12.57 3.59
CA SER A 136 -12.88 12.15 2.38
C SER A 136 -12.03 11.35 1.38
N GLY A 137 -10.74 11.14 1.65
CA GLY A 137 -9.78 10.51 0.73
C GLY A 137 -9.37 11.39 -0.44
N MET A 138 -8.98 10.75 -1.55
CA MET A 138 -8.52 11.41 -2.78
C MET A 138 -9.59 11.39 -3.86
N ASN A 139 -9.39 12.15 -4.92
CA ASN A 139 -10.20 12.09 -6.14
C ASN A 139 -9.57 11.28 -7.28
N GLY A 140 -8.43 10.64 -7.03
CA GLY A 140 -7.69 9.83 -7.98
C GLY A 140 -6.77 8.84 -7.26
N TRP A 141 -6.01 8.07 -8.03
CA TRP A 141 -5.25 6.94 -7.49
C TRP A 141 -4.07 7.38 -6.63
N VAL A 142 -3.82 6.62 -5.57
CA VAL A 142 -2.64 6.77 -4.72
C VAL A 142 -1.65 5.69 -5.10
N LEU A 143 -0.49 6.10 -5.59
CA LEU A 143 0.55 5.20 -6.11
C LEU A 143 1.71 5.04 -5.15
N ALA A 144 1.92 6.02 -4.27
CA ALA A 144 3.00 6.02 -3.29
C ALA A 144 2.55 6.54 -1.93
N LEU A 145 3.13 5.98 -0.87
CA LEU A 145 2.96 6.44 0.52
C LEU A 145 4.31 6.48 1.21
N ALA A 146 4.56 7.53 2.00
CA ALA A 146 5.72 7.65 2.86
C ALA A 146 5.36 8.37 4.16
N PHE A 147 6.10 8.11 5.24
CA PHE A 147 5.98 8.84 6.49
C PHE A 147 7.07 9.92 6.59
N GLY A 148 6.65 11.12 6.96
CA GLY A 148 7.55 12.21 7.32
C GLY A 148 8.08 12.09 8.76
N PRO A 149 9.00 12.99 9.15
CA PRO A 149 9.61 13.02 10.49
C PRO A 149 8.66 13.44 11.61
N ASP A 150 7.50 13.99 11.25
CA ASP A 150 6.45 14.52 12.12
C ASP A 150 5.24 13.59 12.18
N ASP A 151 5.46 12.30 11.91
CA ASP A 151 4.47 11.23 11.83
C ASP A 151 3.38 11.45 10.76
N SER A 152 3.55 12.45 9.88
CA SER A 152 2.60 12.75 8.82
C SER A 152 2.72 11.77 7.66
N VAL A 153 1.58 11.47 7.04
CA VAL A 153 1.54 10.62 5.83
C VAL A 153 1.64 11.50 4.61
N TYR A 154 2.59 11.23 3.74
CA TYR A 154 2.66 11.80 2.39
C TYR A 154 2.07 10.80 1.41
N ALA A 155 1.08 11.24 0.64
CA ALA A 155 0.48 10.47 -0.44
C ALA A 155 0.89 11.09 -1.77
N GLY A 156 1.38 10.23 -2.68
CA GLY A 156 1.72 10.57 -4.06
C GLY A 156 0.88 9.75 -5.03
N GLY A 157 0.47 10.32 -6.14
CA GLY A 157 -0.32 9.59 -7.12
C GLY A 157 -0.78 10.42 -8.32
N ASP A 158 -1.85 9.94 -8.96
CA ASP A 158 -2.58 10.63 -10.03
C ASP A 158 -3.88 11.18 -9.43
N PHE A 159 -3.76 12.32 -8.76
CA PHE A 159 -4.87 13.02 -8.13
C PHE A 159 -4.59 14.53 -8.10
N TYR A 160 -5.64 15.34 -8.06
CA TYR A 160 -5.52 16.80 -7.93
C TYR A 160 -6.16 17.35 -6.66
N ALA A 161 -6.89 16.51 -5.90
CA ALA A 161 -7.45 16.91 -4.62
C ALA A 161 -7.40 15.78 -3.58
N ALA A 162 -7.13 16.17 -2.33
CA ALA A 162 -7.13 15.31 -1.15
C ALA A 162 -7.91 15.99 -0.03
N GLY A 163 -8.91 15.32 0.55
CA GLY A 163 -9.72 15.92 1.63
C GLY A 163 -10.49 17.19 1.23
N GLY A 164 -10.71 17.43 -0.06
CA GLY A 164 -11.27 18.69 -0.58
C GLY A 164 -10.25 19.82 -0.77
N VAL A 165 -8.97 19.60 -0.44
CA VAL A 165 -7.87 20.53 -0.67
C VAL A 165 -7.22 20.23 -2.02
N TRP A 166 -6.92 21.28 -2.80
CA TRP A 166 -6.16 21.15 -4.04
C TRP A 166 -4.71 20.78 -3.72
N ALA A 167 -4.27 19.63 -4.20
CA ALA A 167 -2.99 19.03 -3.84
C ALA A 167 -2.46 18.24 -5.04
N ASN A 168 -1.90 18.94 -6.04
CA ASN A 168 -1.50 18.37 -7.32
C ASN A 168 -0.50 17.22 -7.13
N ASN A 169 -0.96 15.98 -7.28
CA ASN A 169 -0.21 14.73 -7.23
C ASN A 169 0.53 14.40 -5.93
N ILE A 170 0.54 15.31 -4.94
CA ILE A 170 1.14 15.09 -3.62
C ILE A 170 0.39 15.86 -2.53
N ALA A 171 0.09 15.17 -1.43
CA ALA A 171 -0.61 15.72 -0.26
C ALA A 171 -0.02 15.18 1.05
N ARG A 172 -0.14 15.94 2.14
CA ARG A 172 0.30 15.56 3.49
C ARG A 172 -0.89 15.44 4.44
N TRP A 173 -1.02 14.32 5.14
CA TRP A 173 -1.99 14.10 6.21
C TRP A 173 -1.33 14.33 7.57
N ASP A 174 -1.87 15.25 8.37
CA ASP A 174 -1.33 15.62 9.68
C ASP A 174 -1.91 14.81 10.87
N GLY A 175 -2.68 13.76 10.57
CA GLY A 175 -3.46 13.01 11.57
C GLY A 175 -4.94 13.39 11.61
N THR A 176 -5.31 14.56 11.07
CA THR A 176 -6.67 15.11 11.14
C THR A 176 -7.21 15.60 9.79
N GLN A 177 -6.36 16.18 8.94
CA GLN A 177 -6.74 16.72 7.65
C GLN A 177 -5.60 16.63 6.63
N TRP A 178 -5.97 16.75 5.34
CA TRP A 178 -5.04 16.83 4.23
C TRP A 178 -4.59 18.27 4.00
N HIS A 179 -3.32 18.43 3.67
CA HIS A 179 -2.67 19.70 3.30
C HIS A 179 -2.00 19.57 1.95
N ASP A 180 -1.92 20.67 1.21
CA ASP A 180 -1.07 20.75 0.03
C ASP A 180 0.41 20.70 0.44
N VAL A 181 1.27 20.33 -0.51
CA VAL A 181 2.73 20.34 -0.33
C VAL A 181 3.33 21.35 -1.30
N GLY A 182 3.28 22.63 -0.93
CA GLY A 182 3.94 23.71 -1.67
C GLY A 182 3.40 23.92 -3.09
N GLY A 183 2.10 23.71 -3.30
CA GLY A 183 1.46 23.75 -4.63
C GLY A 183 1.51 22.44 -5.42
N GLY A 184 2.19 21.42 -4.89
CA GLY A 184 2.26 20.07 -5.45
C GLY A 184 3.26 19.94 -6.60
N LEU A 185 3.10 18.87 -7.39
CA LEU A 185 3.97 18.51 -8.50
C LEU A 185 3.17 18.53 -9.80
N SER A 186 3.53 19.46 -10.68
CA SER A 186 2.91 19.65 -11.99
C SER A 186 3.93 19.43 -13.10
N GLY A 187 3.47 18.87 -14.21
CA GLY A 187 4.28 18.56 -15.37
C GLY A 187 3.54 18.75 -16.69
N GLU A 188 4.07 18.18 -17.78
CA GLU A 188 3.32 18.04 -19.03
C GLU A 188 2.06 17.13 -18.84
N THR A 189 1.29 16.93 -19.92
CA THR A 189 0.02 16.17 -19.88
C THR A 189 0.19 14.81 -19.17
N TYR A 190 -0.68 14.50 -18.20
CA TYR A 190 -0.68 13.28 -17.37
C TYR A 190 0.49 13.18 -16.37
N ALA A 191 0.71 14.22 -15.56
CA ALA A 191 1.67 14.16 -14.46
C ALA A 191 1.15 13.32 -13.29
N PHE A 192 2.02 12.52 -12.67
CA PHE A 192 1.72 11.72 -11.47
C PHE A 192 2.98 11.45 -10.65
N VAL A 193 2.81 11.14 -9.36
CA VAL A 193 3.88 10.68 -8.46
C VAL A 193 3.75 9.19 -8.23
N ASP A 194 4.71 8.39 -8.69
CA ASP A 194 4.70 6.92 -8.53
C ASP A 194 5.61 6.42 -7.40
N SER A 195 6.44 7.30 -6.85
CA SER A 195 7.41 6.94 -5.83
C SER A 195 7.64 8.08 -4.84
N LEU A 196 7.67 7.73 -3.56
CA LEU A 196 8.01 8.61 -2.46
C LEU A 196 9.05 7.95 -1.58
N ALA A 197 10.05 8.72 -1.15
CA ALA A 197 11.03 8.29 -0.17
C ALA A 197 11.23 9.38 0.90
N ALA A 198 11.30 8.98 2.16
CA ALA A 198 11.62 9.88 3.27
C ALA A 198 13.10 9.81 3.63
N GLY A 199 13.73 10.98 3.77
CA GLY A 199 15.10 11.15 4.21
C GLY A 199 15.22 11.22 5.75
N PRO A 200 16.38 10.89 6.32
CA PRO A 200 16.61 10.96 7.76
C PRO A 200 16.64 12.39 8.31
N ASP A 201 16.76 13.39 7.44
CA ASP A 201 16.73 14.82 7.74
C ASP A 201 15.30 15.42 7.69
N GLY A 202 14.30 14.59 7.41
CA GLY A 202 12.92 15.01 7.24
C GLY A 202 12.55 15.41 5.82
N SER A 203 13.46 15.26 4.85
CA SER A 203 13.17 15.50 3.44
C SER A 203 12.20 14.45 2.87
N ILE A 204 11.35 14.86 1.93
CA ILE A 204 10.53 13.96 1.12
C ILE A 204 10.99 14.08 -0.33
N TYR A 205 11.39 12.97 -0.93
CA TYR A 205 11.79 12.86 -2.32
C TYR A 205 10.65 12.22 -3.11
N ALA A 206 10.26 12.86 -4.22
CA ALA A 206 9.23 12.36 -5.12
C ALA A 206 9.82 12.02 -6.49
N GLY A 207 9.43 10.85 -7.00
CA GLY A 207 9.67 10.43 -8.37
C GLY A 207 8.34 10.18 -9.08
N GLY A 208 8.35 10.31 -10.40
CA GLY A 208 7.16 10.12 -11.22
C GLY A 208 7.33 10.71 -12.61
N HIS A 209 6.19 10.98 -13.25
CA HIS A 209 6.11 11.63 -14.55
C HIS A 209 5.67 13.08 -14.37
N PHE A 210 6.47 14.02 -14.85
CA PHE A 210 6.21 15.45 -14.84
C PHE A 210 6.97 16.14 -15.98
#